data_AF-X1GDB9-F1
#
_entry.id   AF-X1GDB9-F1
#
_cell.length_a   1.000
_cell.length_b   1.000
_cell.length_c   1.000
_cell.angle_alpha   90.00
_cell.angle_beta   90.00
_cell.angle_gamma   90.00
#
_symmetry.space_group_name_H-M   'P 1'
#
loop_
_entity.id
_entity.type
_entity.pdbx_description
1 polymer ?
#
loop_
_entity_poly.entity_id
_entity_poly.type
_entity_poly.pdbx_seq_one_letter_code
_entity_poly.pdbx_strand_id
1 'polypeptide(L)'
;YETPSASPAYERAVNESARDIPAAYDVDVVVTGVPTKAITVGPVETWKAEKVSIWHAGTHDNPFGMRLTTLMISNKIADSSVPMSLLAGHPDVQFNFYRPAIGKCEAEIH
;
A
#
# COMPACT_ATOMS: atom_id res chain seq x y z
N TYR A 1 17.66 13.62 -8.70
CA TYR A 1 16.68 14.50 -8.04
C TYR A 1 16.98 14.46 -6.56
N GLU A 2 17.66 15.50 -6.06
CA GLU A 2 17.86 15.68 -4.62
C GLU A 2 16.49 15.96 -3.99
N THR A 3 16.14 15.18 -2.99
CA THR A 3 14.94 15.44 -2.17
C THR A 3 15.12 16.79 -1.48
N PRO A 4 14.11 17.68 -1.49
CA PRO A 4 14.23 18.96 -0.79
C PRO A 4 14.47 18.68 0.70
N SER A 5 15.52 19.27 1.27
CA SER A 5 15.74 19.27 2.71
C SER A 5 14.49 19.85 3.38
N ALA A 6 13.94 19.15 4.37
CA ALA A 6 12.77 19.62 5.08
C ALA A 6 13.01 21.02 5.66
N SER A 7 11.95 21.82 5.79
CA SER A 7 12.10 23.18 6.33
C SER A 7 12.59 23.12 7.78
N PRO A 8 13.38 24.09 8.25
CA PRO A 8 13.86 24.12 9.64
C PRO A 8 12.72 24.08 10.68
N ALA A 9 11.53 24.54 10.30
CA ALA A 9 10.33 24.46 11.13
C ALA A 9 9.77 23.02 11.21
N TYR A 10 9.83 22.26 10.12
CA TYR A 10 9.47 20.83 10.11
C TYR A 10 10.45 20.02 10.95
N GLU A 11 11.76 20.23 10.77
CA GLU A 11 12.78 19.55 11.58
C GLU A 11 12.63 19.88 13.07
N ARG A 12 12.33 21.14 13.43
CA ARG A 12 12.05 21.51 14.82
C ARG A 12 10.79 20.83 15.35
N ALA A 13 9.71 20.77 14.58
CA ALA A 13 8.46 20.15 15.00
C ALA A 13 8.60 18.63 15.23
N VAL A 14 9.36 17.94 14.36
CA VAL A 14 9.68 16.52 14.53
C VAL A 14 10.57 16.29 15.75
N ASN A 15 11.57 17.15 15.96
CA ASN A 15 12.46 17.03 17.11
C ASN A 15 11.78 17.39 18.45
N GLU A 16 10.82 18.31 18.45
CA GLU A 16 10.03 18.64 19.65
C GLU A 16 9.01 17.55 19.99
N SER A 17 8.38 16.91 18.99
CA SER A 17 7.47 15.78 19.23
C SER A 17 8.19 14.50 19.64
N ALA A 18 9.46 14.33 19.26
CA ALA A 18 10.28 13.18 19.66
C ALA A 18 10.82 13.26 21.10
N ARG A 19 10.78 14.43 21.77
CA ARG A 19 11.34 14.61 23.12
C ARG A 19 10.61 13.83 24.22
N ASP A 20 9.34 13.51 24.02
CA ASP A 20 8.52 12.76 24.99
C ASP A 20 8.47 11.25 24.70
N ILE A 21 9.17 10.78 23.65
CA ILE A 21 9.25 9.37 23.32
C ILE A 21 10.39 8.76 24.15
N PRO A 22 10.13 7.75 24.99
CA PRO A 22 11.18 7.08 25.75
C PRO A 22 12.23 6.54 24.78
N ALA A 23 13.51 6.79 25.04
CA ALA A 23 14.65 6.37 24.19
C ALA A 23 14.70 4.86 23.84
N ALA A 24 13.86 4.04 24.48
CA ALA A 24 13.67 2.63 24.17
C ALA A 24 12.81 2.36 22.91
N TYR A 25 12.15 3.37 22.35
CA TYR A 25 11.30 3.26 21.16
C TYR A 25 11.85 3.98 19.92
N ASP A 26 13.04 4.60 20.02
CA ASP A 26 13.75 5.18 18.87
C ASP A 26 14.53 4.09 18.12
N VAL A 27 13.81 3.03 17.74
CA VAL A 27 14.32 2.07 16.77
C VAL A 27 13.95 2.60 15.41
N ASP A 28 14.92 3.26 14.76
CA ASP A 28 14.93 3.34 13.30
C ASP A 28 14.86 1.90 12.77
N VAL A 29 13.64 1.41 12.52
CA VAL A 29 13.42 0.12 11.88
C VAL A 29 13.78 0.33 10.42
N VAL A 30 15.09 0.34 10.14
CA VAL A 30 15.60 0.14 8.80
C VAL A 30 15.15 -1.25 8.42
N VAL A 31 14.12 -1.34 7.57
CA VAL A 31 13.70 -2.60 6.96
C VAL A 31 14.83 -3.03 6.02
N THR A 32 15.80 -3.75 6.58
CA THR A 32 16.93 -4.29 5.84
C THR A 32 16.42 -5.36 4.87
N GLY A 33 16.85 -5.29 3.61
CA GLY A 33 16.50 -6.29 2.59
C GLY A 33 15.44 -5.89 1.56
N VAL A 34 14.81 -4.71 1.68
CA VAL A 34 13.96 -4.16 0.61
C VAL A 34 14.81 -3.33 -0.35
N PRO A 35 14.82 -3.63 -1.66
CA PRO A 35 15.54 -2.81 -2.64
C PRO A 35 15.04 -1.36 -2.64
N THR A 36 15.98 -0.40 -2.68
CA THR A 36 15.65 1.04 -2.74
C THR A 36 15.21 1.51 -4.13
N LYS A 37 15.30 0.62 -5.13
CA LYS A 37 14.91 0.89 -6.52
C LYS A 37 14.15 -0.32 -7.05
N ALA A 38 13.09 -0.02 -7.80
CA ALA A 38 12.33 -1.00 -8.57
C ALA A 38 12.10 -0.45 -9.97
N ILE A 39 12.00 -1.35 -10.94
CA ILE A 39 11.57 -1.04 -12.30
C ILE A 39 10.18 -1.66 -12.46
N THR A 40 9.22 -0.89 -12.96
CA THR A 40 7.85 -1.34 -13.20
C THR A 40 7.41 -0.93 -14.60
N VAL A 41 6.53 -1.73 -15.20
CA VAL A 41 5.83 -1.35 -16.43
C VAL A 41 4.85 -0.18 -16.17
N GLY A 42 4.38 -0.04 -14.94
CA GLY A 42 3.43 1.01 -14.54
C GLY A 42 1.98 0.74 -14.96
N PRO A 43 1.04 1.59 -14.53
CA PRO A 43 -0.39 1.37 -14.74
C PRO A 43 -0.83 1.40 -16.21
N VAL A 44 -0.24 2.28 -17.03
CA VAL A 44 -0.61 2.46 -18.43
C VAL A 44 -0.33 1.20 -19.25
N GLU A 45 0.89 0.65 -19.12
CA GLU A 45 1.24 -0.61 -19.78
C GLU A 45 0.44 -1.80 -19.22
N THR A 46 0.19 -1.84 -17.91
CA THR A 46 -0.62 -2.90 -17.29
C THR A 46 -2.02 -2.97 -17.90
N TRP A 47 -2.59 -1.82 -18.27
CA TRP A 47 -3.92 -1.72 -18.88
C TRP A 47 -4.03 -2.30 -20.29
N LYS A 48 -2.90 -2.46 -20.98
CA LYS A 48 -2.87 -3.02 -22.33
C LYS A 48 -3.05 -4.54 -22.33
N ALA A 49 -2.98 -5.18 -21.17
CA ALA A 49 -3.23 -6.61 -21.05
C ALA A 49 -4.69 -6.92 -21.41
N GLU A 50 -4.95 -8.08 -22.03
CA GLU A 50 -6.32 -8.55 -22.23
C GLU A 50 -7.01 -8.83 -20.89
N LYS A 51 -6.23 -9.34 -19.93
CA LYS A 51 -6.68 -9.71 -18.59
C LYS A 51 -5.62 -9.40 -17.54
N VAL A 52 -6.05 -8.88 -16.40
CA VAL A 52 -5.20 -8.68 -15.24
C VAL A 52 -5.56 -9.70 -14.16
N SER A 53 -4.67 -10.67 -13.93
CA SER A 53 -4.82 -11.66 -12.85
C SER A 53 -4.03 -11.24 -11.61
N ILE A 54 -4.73 -11.02 -10.50
CA ILE A 54 -4.15 -10.62 -9.22
C ILE A 54 -4.15 -11.84 -8.28
N TRP A 55 -3.01 -12.12 -7.65
CA TRP A 55 -2.82 -13.29 -6.79
C TRP A 55 -2.44 -12.87 -5.38
N HIS A 56 -3.25 -13.26 -4.40
CA HIS A 56 -3.03 -12.98 -2.98
C HIS A 56 -2.74 -14.27 -2.21
N ALA A 57 -1.49 -14.45 -1.82
CA ALA A 57 -1.03 -15.58 -1.01
C ALA A 57 -1.24 -15.36 0.50
N GLY A 58 -1.45 -14.11 0.95
CA GLY A 58 -1.75 -13.76 2.34
C GLY A 58 -0.57 -13.46 3.26
N THR A 59 0.66 -13.50 2.75
CA THR A 59 1.85 -13.26 3.59
C THR A 59 2.04 -11.78 3.92
N HIS A 60 1.70 -10.89 2.98
CA HIS A 60 1.95 -9.45 3.09
C HIS A 60 0.71 -8.59 2.85
N ASP A 61 -0.38 -9.18 2.40
CA ASP A 61 -1.65 -8.50 2.21
C ASP A 61 -2.47 -8.56 3.48
N ASN A 62 -3.10 -7.44 3.85
CA ASN A 62 -4.00 -7.42 5.00
C ASN A 62 -5.45 -7.79 4.58
N PRO A 63 -6.22 -8.52 5.42
CA PRO A 63 -7.60 -8.92 5.13
C PRO A 63 -8.54 -7.79 4.70
N PHE A 64 -8.37 -6.58 5.26
CA PHE A 64 -9.19 -5.42 4.93
C PHE A 64 -8.90 -4.88 3.53
N GLY A 65 -7.62 -4.65 3.21
CA GLY A 65 -7.14 -4.11 1.94
C GLY A 65 -7.47 -5.01 0.76
N MET A 66 -7.38 -6.33 0.94
CA MET A 66 -7.82 -7.31 -0.07
C MET A 66 -9.30 -7.13 -0.43
N ARG A 67 -10.17 -6.98 0.59
CA ARG A 67 -11.61 -6.78 0.41
C ARG A 67 -11.93 -5.41 -0.16
N LEU A 68 -11.30 -4.36 0.38
CA LEU A 68 -11.49 -2.98 -0.06
C LEU A 68 -11.12 -2.84 -1.54
N THR A 69 -9.95 -3.35 -1.94
CA THR A 69 -9.51 -3.30 -3.35
C THR A 69 -10.49 -4.05 -4.26
N THR A 70 -10.90 -5.25 -3.85
CA THR A 70 -11.86 -6.05 -4.62
C THR A 70 -13.19 -5.31 -4.79
N LEU A 71 -13.69 -4.70 -3.71
CA LEU A 71 -14.91 -3.90 -3.70
C LEU A 71 -14.80 -2.69 -4.62
N MET A 72 -13.68 -1.95 -4.54
CA MET A 72 -13.46 -0.75 -5.35
C MET A 72 -13.42 -1.08 -6.85
N ILE A 73 -12.69 -2.12 -7.24
CA ILE A 73 -12.64 -2.55 -8.65
C ILE A 73 -14.02 -3.04 -9.13
N SER A 74 -14.71 -3.83 -8.32
CA SER A 74 -16.07 -4.31 -8.61
C SER A 74 -17.06 -3.17 -8.83
N ASN A 75 -16.93 -2.08 -8.07
CA ASN A 75 -17.83 -0.92 -8.15
C ASN A 75 -17.30 0.20 -9.05
N LYS A 76 -16.23 -0.05 -9.81
CA LYS A 76 -15.62 0.93 -10.71
C LYS A 76 -15.16 2.22 -10.00
N ILE A 77 -14.69 2.09 -8.76
CA ILE A 77 -14.14 3.18 -7.94
C ILE A 77 -12.63 3.18 -8.07
N ALA A 78 -12.07 4.21 -8.72
CA ALA A 78 -10.63 4.41 -8.85
C ALA A 78 -10.15 5.49 -7.87
N ASP A 79 -9.17 5.17 -7.03
CA ASP A 79 -8.53 6.10 -6.09
C ASP A 79 -7.03 5.81 -6.00
N SER A 80 -6.19 6.83 -6.15
CA SER A 80 -4.73 6.66 -6.08
C SER A 80 -4.22 6.27 -4.69
N SER A 81 -5.01 6.50 -3.64
CA SER A 81 -4.71 6.09 -2.25
C SER A 81 -4.76 4.57 -2.07
N VAL A 82 -5.47 3.86 -2.96
CA VAL A 82 -5.46 2.39 -3.06
C VAL A 82 -4.97 2.03 -4.45
N PRO A 83 -3.64 1.89 -4.68
CA PRO A 83 -3.06 1.86 -6.03
C PRO A 83 -3.64 0.80 -6.97
N MET A 84 -4.00 -0.38 -6.44
CA MET A 84 -4.63 -1.44 -7.24
C MET A 84 -6.04 -1.07 -7.73
N SER A 85 -6.75 -0.18 -7.02
CA SER A 85 -8.10 0.26 -7.42
C SER A 85 -8.12 1.01 -8.75
N LEU A 86 -6.97 1.52 -9.22
CA LEU A 86 -6.87 2.14 -10.55
C LEU A 86 -7.24 1.17 -11.66
N LEU A 87 -7.11 -0.14 -11.45
CA LEU A 87 -7.58 -1.18 -12.37
C LEU A 87 -9.12 -1.28 -12.46
N ALA A 88 -9.87 -0.48 -11.69
CA ALA A 88 -11.33 -0.37 -11.77
C ALA A 88 -11.83 -0.16 -13.22
N GLY A 89 -11.12 0.62 -14.02
CA GLY A 89 -11.50 0.86 -15.42
C GLY A 89 -11.12 -0.25 -16.39
N HIS A 90 -10.39 -1.29 -15.96
CA HIS A 90 -10.00 -2.40 -16.83
C HIS A 90 -11.20 -3.34 -17.08
N PRO A 91 -11.38 -3.85 -18.32
CA PRO A 91 -12.55 -4.67 -18.66
C PRO A 91 -12.54 -6.06 -18.00
N ASP A 92 -11.36 -6.70 -17.84
CA ASP A 92 -11.23 -8.04 -17.26
C ASP A 92 -10.16 -8.07 -16.15
N VAL A 93 -10.61 -8.03 -14.90
CA VAL A 93 -9.74 -8.18 -13.72
C VAL A 93 -10.22 -9.40 -12.93
N GLN A 94 -9.31 -10.31 -12.64
CA GLN A 94 -9.60 -11.51 -11.85
C GLN A 94 -8.72 -11.55 -10.60
N PHE A 95 -9.36 -11.70 -9.44
CA PHE A 95 -8.68 -11.98 -8.19
C PHE A 95 -8.61 -13.49 -7.93
N ASN A 96 -7.45 -13.95 -7.47
CA ASN A 96 -7.22 -15.31 -7.00
C ASN A 96 -6.72 -15.25 -5.55
N PHE A 97 -7.55 -15.73 -4.64
CA PHE A 97 -7.26 -15.71 -3.21
C PHE A 97 -6.88 -17.09 -2.71
N TYR A 98 -5.75 -17.19 -2.01
CA TYR A 98 -5.51 -18.35 -1.16
C TYR A 98 -6.53 -18.31 -0.01
N ARG A 99 -7.45 -19.28 0.05
CA ARG A 99 -8.61 -19.22 0.96
C ARG A 99 -8.22 -19.00 2.44
N PRO A 100 -7.21 -19.67 3.00
CA PRO A 100 -6.79 -19.43 4.38
C PRO A 100 -6.29 -17.99 4.64
N ALA A 101 -5.77 -17.31 3.61
CA ALA A 101 -5.25 -15.95 3.70
C ALA A 101 -6.31 -14.85 3.79
N ILE A 102 -7.58 -15.16 3.48
CA ILE A 102 -8.65 -14.15 3.49
C ILE A 102 -8.81 -13.53 4.89
N GLY A 103 -8.54 -14.30 5.95
CA GLY A 103 -8.50 -13.85 7.33
C GLY A 103 -9.81 -13.22 7.82
N LYS A 104 -9.79 -12.75 9.07
CA LYS A 104 -10.89 -11.97 9.66
C LYS A 104 -10.61 -10.48 9.41
N CYS A 105 -11.62 -9.77 8.92
CA CYS A 105 -11.58 -8.31 8.83
C CYS A 105 -12.39 -7.77 10.00
N GLU A 106 -11.73 -7.12 10.94
CA GLU A 106 -12.38 -6.48 12.08
C GLU A 106 -12.31 -4.97 11.89
N ALA A 107 -13.39 -4.28 12.21
CA ALA A 107 -13.38 -2.83 12.31
C ALA A 107 -13.22 -2.49 13.79
N GLU A 108 -12.04 -2.01 14.18
CA GLU A 108 -11.90 -1.30 15.45
C GLU A 108 -12.28 0.15 15.21
N ILE A 109 -13.34 0.60 15.89
CA ILE A 109 -13.71 2.01 15.98
C ILE A 109 -13.19 2.48 17.34
N HIS A 110 -12.22 3.39 17.34
CA HIS A 110 -11.76 4.11 18.53
C HIS A 110 -12.62 5.36 18.75
#